data_AF-A0A382GC83-F1
#
_entry.id   AF-A0A382GC83-F1
#
_cell.length_a   1.000
_cell.length_b   1.000
_cell.length_c   1.000
_cell.angle_alpha   90.00
_cell.angle_beta   90.00
_cell.angle_gamma   90.00
#
_symmetry.space_group_name_H-M   'P 1'
#
loop_
_entity.id
_entity.type
_entity.pdbx_description
1 polymer ?
#
loop_
_entity_poly.entity_id
_entity_poly.type
_entity_poly.pdbx_seq_one_letter_code
_entity_poly.pdbx_strand_id
1 'polypeptide(L)'
;MIMAELTAQILVNGSYLLLLQENDRPNWQCIHLPRRGQDIRPTITWVPSKVENIFKDGLLMIAIHCLADEEIIKRAKSMSKEIMNNFVNVGSLTDEQLSELHAMNRKHSDGCYNCGSDSATRKLMYLDITLSESGSSIGGPETQKELKQHHASASIGKLSFVKGTESVDSWV
;
A
#
# COMPACT_ATOMS: atom_id res chain seq x y z
N MET A 1 -10.06 19.38 16.55
CA MET A 1 -9.04 18.87 15.62
C MET A 1 -9.09 17.35 15.73
N ILE A 2 -9.88 16.69 14.90
CA ILE A 2 -9.96 15.22 14.89
C ILE A 2 -8.65 14.78 14.27
N MET A 3 -7.76 14.20 15.09
CA MET A 3 -6.53 13.58 14.56
C MET A 3 -6.99 12.52 13.57
N ALA A 4 -6.49 12.59 12.34
CA ALA A 4 -6.73 11.56 11.36
C ALA A 4 -6.28 10.23 11.97
N GLU A 5 -7.22 9.32 12.27
CA GLU A 5 -6.86 8.00 12.77
C GLU A 5 -6.09 7.29 11.65
N LEU A 6 -4.80 7.03 11.89
CA LEU A 6 -4.00 6.18 11.03
C LEU A 6 -4.65 4.80 11.04
N THR A 7 -5.04 4.32 9.87
CA THR A 7 -5.86 3.10 9.75
C THR A 7 -5.03 1.89 9.36
N ALA A 8 -4.04 2.09 8.50
CA ALA A 8 -3.04 1.09 8.22
C ALA A 8 -1.68 1.69 7.89
N GLN A 9 -0.63 0.90 8.11
CA GLN A 9 0.72 1.17 7.62
C GLN A 9 1.29 -0.07 6.93
N ILE A 10 2.03 0.16 5.85
CA ILE A 10 2.72 -0.90 5.10
C ILE A 10 4.16 -0.47 4.88
N LEU A 11 5.11 -1.24 5.42
CA LEU A 11 6.53 -1.05 5.12
C LEU A 11 6.89 -1.88 3.88
N VAL A 12 7.48 -1.24 2.87
CA VAL A 12 7.90 -1.91 1.62
C VAL A 12 9.41 -1.88 1.51
N ASN A 13 10.04 -3.05 1.57
CA ASN A 13 11.49 -3.26 1.42
C ASN A 13 12.36 -2.34 2.31
N GLY A 14 11.83 -1.89 3.45
CA GLY A 14 12.49 -0.95 4.38
C GLY A 14 12.83 0.42 3.79
N SER A 15 12.33 0.76 2.59
CA SER A 15 12.68 1.99 1.86
C SER A 15 11.48 2.89 1.61
N TYR A 16 10.27 2.37 1.79
CA TYR A 16 9.03 3.11 1.65
C TYR A 16 8.07 2.75 2.78
N LEU A 17 7.35 3.76 3.27
CA LEU A 17 6.25 3.61 4.21
C LEU A 17 4.97 4.08 3.53
N LEU A 18 3.98 3.19 3.41
CA LEU A 18 2.63 3.55 3.02
C LEU A 18 1.77 3.74 4.25
N LEU A 19 1.01 4.82 4.30
CA LEU A 19 0.05 5.12 5.35
C LEU A 19 -1.35 5.25 4.74
N LEU A 20 -2.31 4.55 5.31
CA LEU A 20 -3.73 4.70 4.99
C LEU A 20 -4.40 5.51 6.09
N GLN A 21 -5.15 6.53 5.68
CA GLN A 21 -6.04 7.29 6.55
C GLN A 21 -7.45 7.16 5.99
N GLU A 22 -8.38 6.54 6.73
CA GLU A 22 -9.75 6.25 6.27
C GLU A 22 -10.82 7.22 6.82
N ASN A 23 -10.42 8.42 7.25
CA ASN A 23 -11.36 9.46 7.75
C ASN A 23 -12.24 10.04 6.61
N ASP A 24 -12.88 11.21 6.81
CA ASP A 24 -13.76 11.88 5.83
C ASP A 24 -13.19 12.01 4.40
N ARG A 25 -11.88 11.89 4.23
CA ARG A 25 -11.20 11.80 2.93
C ARG A 25 -10.17 10.67 2.94
N PRO A 26 -10.57 9.44 2.54
CA PRO A 26 -9.65 8.32 2.48
C PRO A 26 -8.46 8.63 1.57
N ASN A 27 -7.24 8.37 2.05
CA ASN A 27 -6.04 8.54 1.23
C ASN A 27 -4.90 7.59 1.63
N TRP A 28 -4.15 7.18 0.62
CA TRP A 28 -2.84 6.54 0.76
C TRP A 28 -1.74 7.58 0.63
N GLN A 29 -0.76 7.53 1.52
CA GLN A 29 0.47 8.32 1.43
C GLN A 29 1.65 7.38 1.29
N CYS A 30 2.44 7.52 0.22
CA CYS A 30 3.69 6.81 0.03
C CYS A 30 4.85 7.75 0.36
N ILE A 31 5.58 7.41 1.41
CA ILE A 31 6.70 8.18 1.95
C ILE A 31 7.98 7.41 1.68
N HIS A 32 8.91 8.02 0.96
CA HIS A 32 10.26 7.48 0.80
C HIS A 32 11.04 7.65 2.12
N LEU A 33 11.69 6.59 2.59
CA LEU A 33 12.53 6.58 3.77
C LEU A 33 14.01 6.68 3.34
N PRO A 34 14.55 7.90 3.14
CA PRO A 34 15.91 8.04 2.64
C PRO A 34 16.92 7.49 3.64
N ARG A 35 17.93 6.78 3.12
CA ARG A 35 19.12 6.43 3.90
C ARG A 35 20.04 7.64 4.03
N ARG A 36 20.96 7.62 5.01
CA ARG A 36 21.92 8.71 5.23
C ARG A 36 22.61 9.09 3.91
N GLY A 37 22.50 10.36 3.52
CA GLY A 37 23.11 10.90 2.31
C GLY A 37 22.28 10.77 1.03
N GLN A 38 21.02 10.32 1.12
CA GLN A 38 20.09 10.33 -0.02
C GLN A 38 19.15 11.53 0.02
N ASP A 39 18.78 12.01 -1.17
CA ASP A 39 17.81 13.07 -1.33
C ASP A 39 16.40 12.64 -0.88
N ILE A 40 15.70 13.59 -0.26
CA ILE A 40 14.30 13.41 0.12
C ILE A 40 13.45 13.46 -1.14
N ARG A 41 12.70 12.39 -1.40
CA ARG A 41 11.69 12.37 -2.47
C ARG A 41 10.38 12.94 -1.96
N PRO A 42 9.58 13.61 -2.80
CA PRO A 42 8.27 14.10 -2.39
C PRO A 42 7.37 12.93 -1.97
N THR A 43 6.53 13.18 -0.96
CA THR A 43 5.43 12.26 -0.61
C THR A 43 4.43 12.22 -1.76
N ILE A 44 3.97 11.02 -2.06
CA ILE A 44 2.94 10.79 -3.06
C ILE A 44 1.65 10.46 -2.32
N THR A 45 0.55 11.11 -2.70
CA THR A 45 -0.77 10.94 -2.08
C THR A 45 -1.77 10.48 -3.11
N TRP A 46 -2.44 9.37 -2.84
CA TRP A 46 -3.50 8.82 -3.68
C TRP A 46 -4.83 8.88 -2.93
N VAL A 47 -5.85 9.46 -3.55
CA VAL A 47 -7.24 9.31 -3.13
C VAL A 47 -7.79 8.05 -3.81
N PRO A 48 -8.19 7.02 -3.05
CA PRO A 48 -8.73 5.78 -3.60
C PRO A 48 -9.95 6.02 -4.48
N SER A 49 -10.16 5.11 -5.43
CA SER A 49 -11.28 5.15 -6.36
C SER A 49 -12.63 4.98 -5.66
N LYS A 50 -12.75 3.91 -4.86
CA LYS A 50 -13.96 3.52 -4.11
C LYS A 50 -13.55 2.75 -2.85
N VAL A 51 -14.44 2.66 -1.86
CA VAL A 51 -14.16 2.00 -0.57
C VAL A 51 -13.74 0.54 -0.77
N GLU A 52 -14.45 -0.18 -1.64
CA GLU A 52 -14.16 -1.59 -1.96
C GLU A 52 -12.82 -1.82 -2.67
N ASN A 53 -12.21 -0.76 -3.21
CA ASN A 53 -10.93 -0.82 -3.94
C ASN A 53 -9.77 -0.22 -3.15
N ILE A 54 -9.99 0.33 -1.94
CA ILE A 54 -8.96 1.02 -1.13
C ILE A 54 -7.69 0.19 -1.05
N PHE A 55 -7.80 -1.11 -0.75
CA PHE A 55 -6.66 -1.98 -0.62
C PHE A 55 -5.94 -2.21 -1.96
N LYS A 56 -6.68 -2.49 -3.03
CA LYS A 56 -6.13 -2.71 -4.39
C LYS A 56 -5.44 -1.47 -4.94
N ASP A 57 -6.00 -0.29 -4.66
CA ASP A 57 -5.40 0.99 -5.02
C ASP A 57 -4.08 1.22 -4.28
N GLY A 58 -4.01 0.84 -3.00
CA GLY A 58 -2.76 0.83 -2.21
C GLY A 58 -1.71 -0.11 -2.81
N LEU A 59 -2.11 -1.34 -3.17
CA LEU A 59 -1.20 -2.28 -3.84
C LEU A 59 -0.72 -1.76 -5.20
N LEU A 60 -1.58 -1.09 -5.97
CA LEU A 60 -1.20 -0.48 -7.25
C LEU A 60 -0.20 0.66 -7.05
N MET A 61 -0.39 1.47 -6.00
CA MET A 61 0.55 2.52 -5.61
C MET A 61 1.94 1.93 -5.29
N ILE A 62 2.00 0.78 -4.59
CA ILE A 62 3.25 0.06 -4.30
C ILE A 62 3.93 -0.35 -5.61
N ALA A 63 3.19 -0.97 -6.53
CA ALA A 63 3.74 -1.42 -7.80
C ALA A 63 4.34 -0.26 -8.62
N ILE A 64 3.64 0.86 -8.70
CA ILE A 64 4.06 2.03 -9.49
C ILE A 64 5.21 2.79 -8.81
N HIS A 65 5.12 3.09 -7.52
CA HIS A 65 6.03 4.06 -6.88
C HIS A 65 7.12 3.43 -6.01
N CYS A 66 6.87 2.26 -5.44
CA CYS A 66 7.85 1.58 -4.56
C CYS A 66 8.67 0.55 -5.34
N LEU A 67 7.99 -0.30 -6.11
CA LEU A 67 8.64 -1.36 -6.89
C LEU A 67 9.06 -0.91 -8.28
N ALA A 68 8.51 0.22 -8.74
CA ALA A 68 8.72 0.75 -10.08
C ALA A 68 8.52 -0.32 -11.18
N ASP A 69 7.37 -1.01 -11.15
CA ASP A 69 7.00 -1.99 -12.18
C ASP A 69 6.82 -1.28 -13.53
N GLU A 70 7.75 -1.50 -14.46
CA GLU A 70 7.80 -0.77 -15.72
C GLU A 70 6.60 -1.06 -16.62
N GLU A 71 6.05 -2.27 -16.57
CA GLU A 71 4.92 -2.67 -17.39
C GLU A 71 3.64 -1.99 -16.89
N ILE A 72 3.41 -2.05 -15.57
CA ILE A 72 2.27 -1.37 -14.93
C ILE A 72 2.40 0.14 -15.09
N ILE A 73 3.59 0.72 -14.89
CA ILE A 73 3.84 2.16 -15.11
C ILE A 73 3.53 2.56 -16.54
N LYS A 74 4.03 1.80 -17.52
CA LYS A 74 3.81 2.11 -18.94
C LYS A 74 2.33 2.05 -19.27
N ARG A 75 1.62 1.03 -18.77
CA ARG A 75 0.19 0.89 -19.00
C ARG A 75 -0.61 2.01 -18.33
N ALA A 76 -0.34 2.29 -17.06
CA ALA A 76 -0.99 3.37 -16.31
C ALA A 76 -0.78 4.74 -16.98
N LYS A 77 0.46 5.07 -17.40
CA LYS A 77 0.76 6.31 -18.14
C LYS A 77 0.02 6.44 -19.47
N SER A 78 -0.26 5.31 -20.14
CA SER A 78 -1.04 5.30 -21.38
C SER A 78 -2.51 5.65 -21.16
N MET A 79 -3.03 5.39 -19.95
CA MET A 79 -4.41 5.69 -19.55
C MET A 79 -4.54 7.11 -18.99
N SER A 80 -3.61 7.52 -18.13
CA SER A 80 -3.53 8.88 -17.60
C SER A 80 -2.10 9.23 -17.22
N LYS A 81 -1.60 10.39 -17.65
CA LYS A 81 -0.29 10.90 -17.20
C LYS A 81 -0.32 11.33 -15.74
N GLU A 82 -1.49 11.70 -15.22
CA GLU A 82 -1.68 12.21 -13.86
C GLU A 82 -1.43 11.14 -12.80
N ILE A 83 -1.49 9.86 -13.16
CA ILE A 83 -1.18 8.73 -12.27
C ILE A 83 0.26 8.79 -11.70
N MET A 84 1.13 9.59 -12.30
CA MET A 84 2.52 9.79 -11.88
C MET A 84 2.72 11.07 -11.05
N ASN A 85 1.69 11.87 -10.83
CA ASN A 85 1.78 13.09 -10.05
C ASN A 85 1.96 12.77 -8.56
N ASN A 86 2.40 13.77 -7.79
CA ASN A 86 2.49 13.64 -6.33
C ASN A 86 1.12 13.60 -5.64
N PHE A 87 0.06 14.06 -6.31
CA PHE A 87 -1.31 13.92 -5.85
C PHE A 87 -2.15 13.32 -6.97
N VAL A 88 -2.82 12.21 -6.68
CA VAL A 88 -3.57 11.44 -7.64
C VAL A 88 -4.97 11.16 -7.10
N ASN A 89 -5.98 11.48 -7.88
CA ASN A 89 -7.32 10.95 -7.66
C ASN A 89 -7.48 9.71 -8.54
N VAL A 90 -7.44 8.52 -7.93
CA VAL A 90 -7.49 7.25 -8.68
C VAL A 90 -8.85 7.10 -9.38
N GLY A 91 -9.92 7.63 -8.79
CA GLY A 91 -11.27 7.63 -9.38
C GLY A 91 -11.42 8.49 -10.64
N SER A 92 -10.36 9.18 -11.09
CA SER A 92 -10.34 9.82 -12.42
C SER A 92 -10.18 8.81 -13.57
N LEU A 93 -9.69 7.60 -13.28
CA LEU A 93 -9.67 6.50 -14.24
C LEU A 93 -11.05 5.86 -14.36
N THR A 94 -11.35 5.32 -15.54
CA THR A 94 -12.58 4.52 -15.75
C THR A 94 -12.51 3.19 -15.00
N ASP A 95 -13.67 2.61 -14.69
CA ASP A 95 -13.76 1.32 -13.99
C ASP A 95 -13.06 0.20 -14.79
N GLU A 96 -13.12 0.23 -16.14
CA GLU A 96 -12.41 -0.71 -17.00
C GLU A 96 -10.88 -0.58 -16.90
N GLN A 97 -10.38 0.66 -16.91
CA GLN A 97 -8.94 0.93 -16.76
C GLN A 97 -8.41 0.50 -15.39
N LEU A 98 -9.16 0.81 -14.33
CA LEU A 98 -8.85 0.38 -12.97
C LEU A 98 -8.84 -1.15 -12.85
N SER A 99 -9.88 -1.80 -13.36
CA SER A 99 -9.99 -3.27 -13.34
C SER A 99 -8.81 -3.94 -14.05
N GLU A 100 -8.38 -3.39 -15.19
CA GLU A 100 -7.21 -3.87 -15.91
C GLU A 100 -5.92 -3.72 -15.09
N LEU A 101 -5.67 -2.53 -14.53
CA LEU A 101 -4.48 -2.28 -13.72
C LEU A 101 -4.44 -3.16 -12.46
N HIS A 102 -5.58 -3.35 -11.78
CA HIS A 102 -5.67 -4.26 -10.63
C HIS A 102 -5.41 -5.71 -11.04
N ALA A 103 -5.94 -6.15 -12.19
CA ALA A 103 -5.70 -7.50 -12.70
C ALA A 103 -4.23 -7.73 -13.08
N MET A 104 -3.57 -6.74 -13.70
CA MET A 104 -2.13 -6.80 -13.97
C MET A 104 -1.32 -6.92 -12.68
N ASN A 105 -1.62 -6.04 -11.71
CA ASN A 105 -0.94 -6.04 -10.42
C ASN A 105 -1.09 -7.38 -9.67
N ARG A 106 -2.25 -8.04 -9.80
CA ARG A 106 -2.50 -9.37 -9.25
C ARG A 106 -1.81 -10.50 -10.02
N LYS A 107 -1.78 -10.48 -11.34
CA LYS A 107 -1.06 -11.53 -12.10
C LYS A 107 0.43 -11.55 -11.79
N HIS A 108 1.01 -10.38 -11.51
CA HIS A 108 2.43 -10.27 -11.16
C HIS A 108 2.72 -10.79 -9.74
N SER A 109 1.71 -10.94 -8.87
CA SER A 109 1.87 -11.58 -7.56
C SER A 109 1.65 -13.09 -7.56
N ASP A 110 0.76 -13.60 -8.42
CA ASP A 110 0.31 -15.00 -8.37
C ASP A 110 1.22 -15.97 -9.18
N GLY A 111 2.18 -15.43 -9.92
CA GLY A 111 2.97 -16.19 -10.88
C GLY A 111 4.37 -16.61 -10.42
N CYS A 112 4.54 -17.50 -9.43
CA CYS A 112 5.72 -18.38 -9.45
C CYS A 112 5.59 -19.64 -8.58
N TYR A 113 5.07 -20.73 -9.17
CA TYR A 113 5.22 -22.08 -8.61
C TYR A 113 6.26 -22.93 -9.35
N ASN A 114 6.88 -22.44 -10.44
CA ASN A 114 7.82 -23.24 -11.24
C ASN A 114 8.83 -22.45 -12.12
N CYS A 115 9.12 -21.19 -11.80
CA CYS A 115 10.11 -20.43 -12.57
C CYS A 115 11.52 -20.77 -12.07
N GLY A 116 12.27 -21.54 -12.87
CA GLY A 116 13.73 -21.51 -12.83
C GLY A 116 14.21 -20.06 -12.90
N SER A 117 15.31 -19.79 -12.23
CA SER A 117 15.96 -18.49 -12.15
C SER A 117 16.18 -17.89 -13.54
N ASP A 118 15.26 -17.03 -13.99
CA ASP A 118 15.44 -15.97 -15.01
C ASP A 118 14.08 -15.51 -15.55
N SER A 119 13.39 -14.65 -14.79
CA SER A 119 12.41 -13.67 -15.30
C SER A 119 11.71 -13.05 -14.10
N ALA A 120 12.13 -11.83 -13.74
CA ALA A 120 11.43 -10.74 -13.03
C ALA A 120 10.17 -11.07 -12.20
N THR A 121 10.17 -12.16 -11.45
CA THR A 121 9.14 -12.48 -10.48
C THR A 121 9.43 -11.64 -9.24
N ARG A 122 9.03 -10.37 -9.33
CA ARG A 122 9.12 -9.38 -8.25
C ARG A 122 8.13 -9.76 -7.14
N LYS A 123 8.42 -10.85 -6.43
CA LYS A 123 8.82 -10.73 -5.03
C LYS A 123 8.17 -9.54 -4.29
N LEU A 124 6.87 -9.53 -3.98
CA LEU A 124 6.30 -8.73 -2.87
C LEU A 124 6.82 -9.26 -1.52
N MET A 125 8.12 -9.52 -1.45
CA MET A 125 8.71 -10.55 -0.60
C MET A 125 8.67 -10.18 0.88
N TYR A 126 8.47 -8.90 1.19
CA TYR A 126 8.39 -8.37 2.55
C TYR A 126 7.48 -7.13 2.58
N LEU A 127 6.19 -7.34 2.80
CA LEU A 127 5.24 -6.28 3.18
C LEU A 127 4.87 -6.48 4.64
N ASP A 128 5.34 -5.59 5.52
CA ASP A 128 4.92 -5.58 6.92
C ASP A 128 3.71 -4.67 7.06
N ILE A 129 2.54 -5.27 7.28
CA ILE A 129 1.25 -4.57 7.34
C ILE A 129 0.78 -4.48 8.79
N THR A 130 0.69 -3.26 9.33
CA THR A 130 0.12 -3.03 10.66
C THR A 130 -1.21 -2.31 10.52
N LEU A 131 -2.22 -2.77 11.26
CA LEU A 131 -3.57 -2.20 11.26
C LEU A 131 -3.87 -1.58 12.62
N SER A 132 -4.58 -0.45 12.65
CA SER A 132 -5.08 0.11 13.90
C SER A 132 -6.43 -0.51 14.29
N GLU A 133 -6.72 -0.52 15.59
CA GLU A 133 -7.84 -1.28 16.18
C GLU A 133 -9.24 -0.77 15.80
N SER A 134 -9.36 0.41 15.19
CA SER A 134 -10.65 1.02 14.85
C SER A 134 -11.03 0.79 13.38
N GLY A 135 -11.81 -0.26 13.11
CA GLY A 135 -12.73 -0.30 11.96
C GLY A 135 -12.13 -0.19 10.55
N SER A 136 -10.88 -0.58 10.33
CA SER A 136 -10.23 -0.48 9.01
C SER A 136 -10.96 -1.27 7.92
N SER A 137 -11.19 -0.66 6.75
CA SER A 137 -11.76 -1.34 5.58
C SER A 137 -10.82 -2.42 5.01
N ILE A 138 -9.55 -2.40 5.42
CA ILE A 138 -8.54 -3.38 4.97
C ILE A 138 -8.28 -4.49 6.00
N GLY A 139 -8.93 -4.47 7.17
CA GLY A 139 -8.80 -5.50 8.22
C GLY A 139 -9.72 -6.70 8.07
N GLY A 140 -10.67 -6.65 7.14
CA GLY A 140 -11.71 -7.67 6.95
C GLY A 140 -11.20 -9.03 6.43
N PRO A 141 -12.01 -10.10 6.55
CA PRO A 141 -11.63 -11.46 6.14
C PRO A 141 -11.27 -11.59 4.66
N GLU A 142 -11.97 -10.84 3.78
CA GLU A 142 -11.70 -10.84 2.34
C GLU A 142 -10.33 -10.22 2.02
N THR A 143 -9.96 -9.13 2.69
CA THR A 143 -8.66 -8.49 2.53
C THR A 143 -7.52 -9.38 3.04
N GLN A 144 -7.74 -10.10 4.14
CA GLN A 144 -6.77 -11.10 4.63
C GLN A 144 -6.60 -12.27 3.65
N LYS A 145 -7.68 -12.69 2.98
CA LYS A 145 -7.64 -13.72 1.93
C LYS A 145 -6.89 -13.22 0.71
N GLU A 146 -7.08 -11.96 0.31
CA GLU A 146 -6.34 -11.31 -0.77
C GLU A 146 -4.85 -11.20 -0.42
N LEU A 147 -4.49 -10.77 0.79
CA LEU A 147 -3.10 -10.71 1.27
C LEU A 147 -2.37 -12.05 1.22
N LYS A 148 -3.05 -13.13 1.60
CA LYS A 148 -2.49 -14.50 1.52
C LYS A 148 -2.25 -14.94 0.07
N GLN A 149 -3.05 -14.45 -0.89
CA GLN A 149 -2.84 -14.72 -2.32
C GLN A 149 -1.60 -14.00 -2.84
N HIS A 150 -1.31 -12.79 -2.35
CA HIS A 150 -0.15 -11.99 -2.79
C HIS A 150 1.22 -12.43 -2.20
N HIS A 151 1.31 -13.58 -1.52
CA HIS A 151 2.54 -14.10 -0.87
C HIS A 151 3.26 -13.11 0.06
N ALA A 152 2.53 -12.12 0.59
CA ALA A 152 3.07 -11.15 1.53
C ALA A 152 3.22 -11.77 2.93
N SER A 153 4.36 -11.57 3.58
CA SER A 153 4.55 -11.86 5.01
C SER A 153 3.83 -10.81 5.86
N ALA A 154 2.49 -10.86 5.90
CA ALA A 154 1.72 -9.89 6.69
C ALA A 154 1.82 -10.23 8.19
N SER A 155 2.64 -9.51 8.94
CA SER A 155 2.58 -9.49 10.41
C SER A 155 1.54 -8.46 10.85
N ILE A 156 0.30 -8.90 11.10
CA ILE A 156 -0.76 -8.02 11.62
C ILE A 156 -0.40 -7.65 13.07
N GLY A 157 0.28 -6.52 13.24
CA GLY A 157 0.49 -5.90 14.54
C GLY A 157 -0.74 -5.10 14.93
N LYS A 158 -1.18 -5.24 16.18
CA LYS A 158 -2.27 -4.46 16.76
C LYS A 158 -1.68 -3.14 17.28
N LEU A 159 -2.00 -2.01 16.64
CA LEU A 159 -1.63 -0.69 17.16
C LEU A 159 -2.63 -0.27 18.27
N SER A 160 -2.33 -0.65 19.51
CA SER A 160 -3.07 -0.14 20.67
C SER A 160 -2.62 1.29 20.96
N PHE A 161 -3.47 2.28 20.65
CA PHE A 161 -3.26 3.65 21.11
C PHE A 161 -3.47 3.71 22.63
N VAL A 162 -2.38 3.77 23.40
CA VAL A 162 -2.48 4.11 24.83
C VAL A 162 -2.70 5.62 24.92
N LYS A 163 -3.95 6.01 25.17
CA LYS A 163 -4.31 7.39 25.50
C LYS A 163 -3.69 7.70 26.87
N GLY A 164 -2.78 8.68 26.91
CA GLY A 164 -1.76 8.80 27.94
C GLY A 164 -2.23 8.83 29.39
N THR A 165 -1.35 8.33 30.26
CA THR A 165 -0.83 8.98 31.48
C THR A 165 0.24 8.08 32.10
N GLU A 166 1.40 8.70 32.37
CA GLU A 166 2.30 8.42 33.48
C GLU A 166 3.11 7.11 33.53
N SER A 167 4.32 7.33 34.05
CA SER A 167 5.45 6.45 34.27
C SER A 167 5.19 5.21 35.14
N VAL A 168 6.14 4.26 35.01
CA VAL A 168 6.72 3.37 36.04
C VAL A 168 6.44 1.86 35.89
N ASP A 169 7.55 1.19 35.59
CA ASP A 169 8.07 -0.11 36.01
C ASP A 169 7.43 -1.48 35.69
N SER A 170 8.35 -2.27 35.10
CA SER A 170 8.75 -3.63 35.47
C SER A 170 7.96 -4.84 34.95
N TRP A 171 8.73 -5.65 34.25
CA TRP A 171 8.59 -7.07 33.94
C TRP A 171 8.02 -7.92 35.08
N VAL A 172 7.06 -8.80 34.76
CA VAL A 172 7.17 -10.27 34.87
C VAL A 172 6.35 -10.89 33.75
#